data_AF-A0A7C0ZJ66-F1
#
_entry.id   AF-A0A7C0ZJ66-F1
#
_cell.length_a   1.000
_cell.length_b   1.000
_cell.length_c   1.000
_cell.angle_alpha   90.00
_cell.angle_beta   90.00
_cell.angle_gamma   90.00
#
_symmetry.space_group_name_H-M   'P 1'
#
loop_
_entity.id
_entity.type
_entity.pdbx_description
1 polymer ?
#
loop_
_entity_poly.entity_id
_entity_poly.type
_entity_poly.pdbx_seq_one_letter_code
_entity_poly.pdbx_strand_id
1 'polypeptide(L)'
;MAEEKSSPEESKTKPQSPEEAKQETKDDAPPKKKKINRMTLAEVEEQLKHVQETQGGLDSLYAKHLLQRKAYLLQNQQSSKK
;
A
#
# COMPACT_ATOMS: atom_id res chain seq x y z
N MET A 1 37.62 -21.80 -36.52
CA MET A 1 36.47 -21.79 -35.59
C MET A 1 36.02 -20.33 -35.48
N ALA A 2 35.25 -19.77 -36.40
CA ALA A 2 34.36 -20.34 -37.43
C ALA A 2 33.17 -21.14 -36.88
N GLU A 3 31.99 -20.84 -37.43
CA GLU A 3 30.62 -21.26 -37.10
C GLU A 3 30.11 -20.85 -35.70
N GLU A 4 29.05 -20.04 -35.48
CA GLU A 4 27.83 -19.61 -36.22
C GLU A 4 26.59 -20.50 -35.99
N LYS A 5 25.40 -19.86 -35.98
CA LYS A 5 24.03 -20.43 -35.84
C LYS A 5 23.68 -20.87 -34.39
N SER A 6 22.43 -20.74 -33.88
CA SER A 6 21.14 -20.46 -34.54
C SER A 6 20.21 -19.52 -33.74
N SER A 7 19.51 -18.63 -34.47
CA SER A 7 18.11 -18.18 -34.26
C SER A 7 17.24 -18.95 -35.30
N PRO A 8 15.87 -18.92 -35.41
CA PRO A 8 14.81 -18.07 -34.83
C PRO A 8 14.02 -18.85 -33.74
N GLU A 9 12.72 -18.70 -33.40
CA GLU A 9 11.52 -17.95 -33.88
C GLU A 9 10.62 -17.69 -32.62
N GLU A 10 9.98 -16.56 -32.36
CA GLU A 10 8.92 -15.77 -33.05
C GLU A 10 7.51 -16.42 -33.11
N SER A 11 6.46 -15.59 -32.95
CA SER A 11 5.03 -15.92 -33.14
C SER A 11 4.39 -16.94 -32.12
N LYS A 12 3.07 -16.95 -31.83
CA LYS A 12 1.92 -16.21 -32.39
C LYS A 12 0.67 -16.10 -31.46
N THR A 13 -0.11 -15.03 -31.66
CA THR A 13 -1.59 -14.89 -31.46
C THR A 13 -2.32 -15.20 -30.12
N LYS A 14 -2.71 -14.10 -29.45
CA LYS A 14 -4.06 -13.76 -28.93
C LYS A 14 -5.15 -13.93 -30.05
N PRO A 15 -6.48 -14.14 -29.84
CA PRO A 15 -7.40 -13.82 -28.72
C PRO A 15 -8.20 -15.08 -28.22
N GLN A 16 -9.43 -15.11 -27.65
CA GLN A 16 -10.51 -14.13 -27.34
C GLN A 16 -11.47 -14.64 -26.23
N SER A 17 -12.40 -13.78 -25.77
CA SER A 17 -13.61 -14.14 -24.96
C SER A 17 -14.78 -14.64 -25.84
N PRO A 18 -15.81 -15.29 -25.24
CA PRO A 18 -16.98 -14.59 -24.67
C PRO A 18 -17.13 -14.83 -23.15
N GLU A 19 -17.72 -13.95 -22.32
CA GLU A 19 -19.14 -13.51 -22.24
C GLU A 19 -20.13 -14.70 -22.03
N GLU A 20 -20.98 -14.75 -21.01
CA GLU A 20 -21.39 -13.74 -19.99
C GLU A 20 -21.38 -14.30 -18.55
N ALA A 21 -20.97 -13.47 -17.58
CA ALA A 21 -21.26 -13.68 -16.14
C ALA A 21 -21.22 -12.33 -15.39
N LYS A 22 -22.36 -11.64 -15.30
CA LYS A 22 -22.44 -10.25 -14.81
C LYS A 22 -22.52 -10.17 -13.28
N GLN A 23 -21.37 -10.14 -12.60
CA GLN A 23 -21.32 -9.82 -11.16
C GLN A 23 -20.04 -9.06 -10.79
N GLU A 24 -20.15 -8.10 -9.87
CA GLU A 24 -19.03 -7.22 -9.46
C GLU A 24 -17.93 -7.97 -8.70
N THR A 25 -16.76 -8.15 -9.33
CA THR A 25 -15.49 -8.29 -8.60
C THR A 25 -14.60 -7.08 -8.91
N LYS A 26 -14.12 -6.43 -7.85
CA LYS A 26 -13.43 -5.14 -7.91
C LYS A 26 -11.94 -5.38 -8.05
N ASP A 27 -11.34 -4.72 -9.06
CA ASP A 27 -9.93 -4.28 -9.14
C ASP A 27 -8.99 -5.04 -8.18
N ASP A 28 -8.39 -6.16 -8.64
CA ASP A 28 -7.48 -7.03 -7.85
C ASP A 28 -6.10 -6.38 -7.56
N ALA A 29 -6.09 -5.05 -7.39
CA ALA A 29 -4.94 -4.30 -6.95
C ALA A 29 -4.80 -4.44 -5.43
N PRO A 30 -3.61 -4.79 -4.90
CA PRO A 30 -3.40 -4.95 -3.46
C PRO A 30 -3.76 -3.64 -2.73
N PRO A 31 -4.50 -3.72 -1.60
CA PRO A 31 -5.14 -2.57 -0.99
C PRO A 31 -4.14 -1.47 -0.65
N LYS A 32 -4.23 -0.35 -1.38
CA LYS A 32 -3.30 0.78 -1.32
C LYS A 32 -3.19 1.29 0.13
N LYS A 33 -2.02 1.10 0.75
CA LYS A 33 -1.74 1.47 2.15
C LYS A 33 -2.22 2.90 2.42
N LYS A 34 -3.08 3.08 3.43
CA LYS A 34 -3.64 4.39 3.81
C LYS A 34 -2.50 5.37 4.10
N LYS A 35 -2.53 6.56 3.49
CA LYS A 35 -1.59 7.65 3.84
C LYS A 35 -1.83 8.07 5.29
N ILE A 36 -0.75 8.36 6.04
CA ILE A 36 -0.80 8.79 7.45
C ILE A 36 -1.81 9.94 7.67
N ASN A 37 -1.85 10.92 6.77
CA ASN A 37 -2.76 12.07 6.85
C ASN A 37 -4.25 11.71 6.68
N ARG A 38 -4.58 10.46 6.32
CA ARG A 38 -5.95 9.91 6.25
C ARG A 38 -6.24 8.87 7.34
N MET A 39 -5.27 8.55 8.21
CA MET A 39 -5.48 7.70 9.37
C MET A 39 -6.15 8.47 10.52
N THR A 40 -6.96 7.74 11.28
CA THR A 40 -7.57 8.10 12.57
C THR A 40 -6.60 7.86 13.74
N LEU A 41 -6.96 8.26 14.96
CA LEU A 41 -6.11 8.03 16.14
C LEU A 41 -5.84 6.54 16.39
N ALA A 42 -6.86 5.68 16.28
CA ALA A 42 -6.72 4.24 16.50
C ALA A 42 -5.75 3.60 15.49
N GLU A 43 -5.92 3.87 14.19
CA GLU A 43 -5.03 3.36 13.14
C GLU A 43 -3.58 3.84 13.30
N VAL A 44 -3.38 5.07 13.82
CA VAL A 44 -2.04 5.60 14.13
C VAL A 44 -1.43 4.88 15.33
N GLU A 45 -2.21 4.55 16.36
CA GLU A 45 -1.72 3.78 17.52
C GLU A 45 -1.42 2.31 17.19
N GLU A 46 -2.25 1.67 16.36
CA GLU A 46 -2.00 0.33 15.81
C GLU A 46 -0.71 0.30 14.98
N GLN A 47 -0.51 1.27 14.08
CA GLN A 47 0.72 1.39 13.30
C GLN A 47 1.95 1.70 14.18
N LEU A 48 1.81 2.50 15.25
CA LEU A 48 2.91 2.75 16.17
C LEU A 48 3.34 1.47 16.91
N LYS A 49 2.39 0.65 17.38
CA LYS A 49 2.69 -0.68 17.95
C LYS A 49 3.38 -1.58 16.93
N HIS A 50 2.80 -1.71 15.74
CA HIS A 50 3.37 -2.54 14.68
C HIS A 50 4.79 -2.11 14.28
N VAL A 51 5.08 -0.80 14.25
CA VAL A 51 6.43 -0.27 13.96
C VAL A 51 7.37 -0.51 15.14
N GLN A 52 6.91 -0.38 16.38
CA GLN A 52 7.71 -0.71 17.57
C GLN A 52 8.08 -2.21 17.61
N GLU A 53 7.13 -3.09 17.25
CA GLU A 53 7.33 -4.55 17.17
C GLU A 53 8.24 -4.97 16.00
N THR A 54 8.09 -4.37 14.82
CA THR A 54 8.82 -4.78 13.60
C THR A 54 10.14 -4.04 13.36
N GLN A 55 10.29 -2.81 13.86
CA GLN A 55 11.49 -1.97 13.70
C GLN A 55 12.25 -1.76 15.02
N GLY A 56 11.76 -2.33 16.14
CA GLY A 56 12.41 -2.27 17.45
C GLY A 56 12.37 -0.91 18.14
N GLY A 57 11.68 0.10 17.59
CA GLY A 57 11.67 1.45 18.13
C GLY A 57 10.86 2.45 17.30
N LEU A 58 10.82 3.70 17.76
CA LEU A 58 10.03 4.79 17.16
C LEU A 58 10.88 5.91 16.55
N ASP A 59 12.19 5.69 16.39
CA ASP A 59 13.13 6.64 15.80
C ASP A 59 13.11 6.69 14.27
N SER A 60 12.45 5.72 13.65
CA SER A 60 12.17 5.68 12.22
C SER A 60 11.42 6.92 11.75
N LEU A 61 11.74 7.43 10.54
CA LEU A 61 11.00 8.54 9.92
C LEU A 61 9.49 8.26 9.82
N TYR A 62 9.11 7.00 9.61
CA TYR A 62 7.71 6.60 9.54
C TYR A 62 7.02 6.72 10.92
N ALA A 63 7.66 6.27 11.99
CA ALA A 63 7.18 6.44 13.36
C ALA A 63 7.10 7.93 13.77
N LYS A 64 8.09 8.74 13.40
CA LYS A 64 8.08 10.20 13.65
C LYS A 64 6.88 10.88 12.98
N HIS A 65 6.54 10.52 11.73
CA HIS A 65 5.32 11.03 11.07
C HIS A 65 4.02 10.52 11.74
N LEU A 66 3.97 9.29 12.22
CA LEU A 66 2.83 8.76 12.99
C LEU A 66 2.63 9.52 14.31
N LEU A 67 3.71 9.78 15.06
CA LEU A 67 3.67 10.56 16.30
C LEU A 67 3.20 12.01 16.06
N GLN A 68 3.72 12.66 15.01
CA GLN A 68 3.24 13.99 14.58
C GLN A 68 1.73 13.98 14.24
N ARG A 69 1.27 12.95 13.51
CA ARG A 69 -0.15 12.80 13.18
C ARG A 69 -1.01 12.57 14.43
N LYS A 70 -0.54 11.81 15.40
CA LYS A 70 -1.21 11.61 16.70
C LYS A 70 -1.38 12.93 17.45
N ALA A 71 -0.29 13.71 17.57
CA ALA A 71 -0.31 15.02 18.23
C ALA A 71 -1.28 16.00 17.54
N TYR A 72 -1.23 16.10 16.21
CA TYR A 72 -2.16 16.93 15.43
C TYR A 72 -3.63 16.54 15.67
N LEU A 73 -3.94 15.24 15.65
CA LEU A 73 -5.31 14.75 15.86
C LEU A 73 -5.82 15.01 17.28
N LEU A 74 -4.95 14.89 18.30
CA LEU A 74 -5.30 15.23 19.69
C LEU A 74 -5.58 16.73 19.84
N GLN A 75 -4.72 17.59 19.29
CA GLN A 75 -4.93 19.05 19.29
C GLN A 75 -6.24 19.43 18.57
N ASN A 76 -6.48 18.86 17.39
CA ASN A 76 -7.69 19.13 16.61
C ASN A 76 -8.97 18.66 17.33
N GLN A 77 -8.92 17.54 18.06
CA GLN A 77 -10.05 17.08 18.89
C GLN A 77 -10.27 17.92 20.15
N GLN A 78 -9.23 18.58 20.68
CA GLN A 78 -9.38 19.52 21.79
C GLN A 78 -10.03 20.83 21.30
N SER A 79 -9.63 21.35 20.15
CA SER A 79 -10.25 22.54 19.54
C SER A 79 -11.69 22.32 19.08
N SER A 80 -12.10 21.08 18.77
CA SER A 80 -13.47 20.75 18.36
C SER A 80 -14.43 20.42 19.53
N LYS A 81 -14.00 20.64 20.78
CA LYS A 81 -14.76 20.36 22.02
C LYS A 81 -14.95 21.62 22.89
N LYS A 82 -14.75 22.80 22.30
CA LYS A 82 -14.67 24.09 22.99
C LYS A 82 -15.39 25.17 22.19
#